data_AF-A0A7X8BZB4-F1
#
_entry.id   AF-A0A7X8BZB4-F1
#
_cell.length_a   1.000
_cell.length_b   1.000
_cell.length_c   1.000
_cell.angle_alpha   90.00
_cell.angle_beta   90.00
_cell.angle_gamma   90.00
#
_symmetry.space_group_name_H-M   'P 1'
#
loop_
_entity.id
_entity.type
_entity.pdbx_description
1 polymer ?
#
loop_
_entity_poly.entity_id
_entity_poly.type
_entity_poly.pdbx_seq_one_letter_code
_entity_poly.pdbx_strand_id
1 'polypeptide(L)' 'MFWTPELAQTLEEAPWPATKDELFDYANRVGCPQQVLDNILSIEDSEELVEGIEDLWPEYEDIINEEYFYNDNEEELYD' A
#
# COMPACT_ATOMS: atom_id res chain seq x y z
N MET A 1 -3.27 1.39 -11.64
CA MET A 1 -2.66 0.60 -10.54
C MET A 1 -3.77 -0.11 -9.80
N PHE A 2 -3.50 -1.29 -9.25
CA PHE A 2 -4.46 -2.05 -8.44
C PHE A 2 -3.86 -2.31 -7.06
N TRP A 3 -4.22 -1.48 -6.10
CA TRP A 3 -3.76 -1.60 -4.71
C TRP A 3 -4.86 -2.20 -3.83
N THR A 4 -4.43 -2.86 -2.76
CA THR A 4 -5.28 -3.41 -1.69
C THR A 4 -4.54 -3.22 -0.36
N PRO A 5 -5.24 -3.19 0.79
CA PRO A 5 -4.61 -3.07 2.09
C PRO A 5 -3.54 -4.15 2.34
N GLU A 6 -3.77 -5.37 1.85
CA GLU A 6 -2.81 -6.46 1.99
C GLU A 6 -1.53 -6.23 1.18
N LEU A 7 -1.64 -5.64 -0.02
CA LEU A 7 -0.47 -5.26 -0.82
C LEU A 7 0.31 -4.13 -0.16
N ALA A 8 -0.41 -3.14 0.37
CA ALA A 8 0.14 -2.02 1.13
C ALA A 8 0.91 -2.48 2.37
N GLN A 9 0.37 -3.43 3.15
CA GLN A 9 1.05 -4.01 4.32
C GLN A 9 2.41 -4.63 3.98
N THR A 10 2.59 -5.18 2.77
CA THR A 10 3.90 -5.73 2.37
C THR A 10 4.99 -4.66 2.24
N LEU A 11 4.60 -3.39 2.07
CA LEU A 11 5.50 -2.25 1.98
C LEU A 11 5.57 -1.44 3.28
N GLU A 12 4.88 -1.84 4.36
CA GLU A 12 4.91 -1.13 5.65
C GLU A 12 6.35 -1.05 6.21
N GLU A 13 7.12 -2.13 6.06
CA GLU A 13 8.52 -2.23 6.49
C GLU A 13 9.52 -1.76 5.41
N ALA A 14 9.04 -1.15 4.33
CA ALA A 14 9.91 -0.61 3.28
C ALA A 14 10.74 0.57 3.81
N PRO A 15 11.90 0.88 3.19
CA PRO A 15 12.84 1.86 3.72
C PRO A 15 12.41 3.31 3.41
N TRP A 16 11.24 3.73 3.90
CA TRP A 16 10.70 5.07 3.69
C TRP A 16 11.53 6.17 4.38
N PRO A 17 11.66 7.37 3.79
CA PRO A 17 11.28 7.72 2.42
C PRO A 17 12.24 7.10 1.39
N ALA A 18 11.71 6.60 0.26
CA ALA A 18 12.48 5.87 -0.75
C ALA A 18 12.13 6.30 -2.18
N THR A 19 13.08 6.12 -3.10
CA THR A 19 12.82 6.28 -4.54
C THR A 19 12.04 5.08 -5.10
N LYS A 20 11.41 5.26 -6.27
CA LYS A 20 10.70 4.17 -6.98
C LYS A 20 11.59 2.94 -7.19
N ASP A 21 12.84 3.15 -7.57
CA ASP A 21 13.81 2.07 -7.78
C ASP A 21 14.16 1.35 -6.47
N GLU A 22 14.36 2.09 -5.37
CA GLU A 22 14.64 1.50 -4.05
C GLU A 22 13.45 0.69 -3.53
N LEU A 23 12.22 1.16 -3.75
CA LEU A 23 11.01 0.43 -3.39
C LEU A 23 10.84 -0.84 -4.22
N PHE A 24 11.11 -0.75 -5.52
CA PHE A 24 11.08 -1.92 -6.39
C PHE A 24 12.12 -2.97 -5.97
N ASP A 25 13.34 -2.55 -5.68
CA ASP A 25 14.42 -3.43 -5.21
C ASP A 25 14.09 -4.05 -3.85
N TYR A 26 13.53 -3.27 -2.92
CA TYR A 26 13.04 -3.77 -1.65
C TYR A 26 11.97 -4.85 -1.86
N ALA A 27 10.91 -4.53 -2.62
CA ALA A 27 9.80 -5.42 -2.91
C ALA A 27 10.27 -6.72 -3.57
N ASN A 28 11.23 -6.64 -4.50
CA ASN A 28 11.82 -7.79 -5.16
C ASN A 28 12.61 -8.67 -4.17
N ARG A 29 13.41 -8.04 -3.29
CA ARG A 29 14.28 -8.73 -2.34
C ARG A 29 13.50 -9.44 -1.24
N VAL A 30 12.43 -8.84 -0.73
CA VAL A 30 11.58 -9.46 0.32
C VAL A 30 10.57 -10.45 -0.26
N GLY A 31 10.43 -10.50 -1.58
CA GLY A 31 9.49 -11.39 -2.26
C GLY A 31 8.04 -10.92 -2.16
N CYS A 32 7.81 -9.60 -2.26
CA CYS A 32 6.47 -9.03 -2.35
C CYS A 32 5.69 -9.64 -3.53
N PRO A 33 4.35 -9.66 -3.46
CA PRO A 33 3.50 -10.11 -4.56
C PRO A 33 3.81 -9.40 -5.87
N GLN A 34 3.71 -10.10 -7.01
CA GLN A 34 3.97 -9.54 -8.33
C GLN A 34 3.15 -8.27 -8.60
N GLN A 35 1.92 -8.20 -8.08
CA GLN A 35 1.07 -7.03 -8.20
C GLN A 35 1.68 -5.76 -7.59
N VAL A 36 2.45 -5.87 -6.50
CA VAL A 36 3.18 -4.75 -5.88
C VAL A 36 4.25 -4.22 -6.83
N LEU A 37 5.04 -5.14 -7.40
CA LEU A 37 6.10 -4.82 -8.35
C LEU A 37 5.52 -4.13 -9.60
N ASP A 38 4.44 -4.68 -10.14
CA ASP A 38 3.76 -4.12 -11.32
C ASP A 38 3.17 -2.73 -11.02
N ASN A 39 2.59 -2.52 -9.84
CA ASN A 39 2.10 -1.22 -9.42
C ASN A 39 3.23 -0.19 -9.32
N ILE A 40 4.35 -0.55 -8.67
CA ILE A 40 5.52 0.33 -8.51
C ILE A 40 6.09 0.72 -9.88
N LEU A 41 6.25 -0.24 -10.79
CA LEU A 41 6.72 0.04 -12.16
C LEU A 41 5.74 0.88 -12.98
N SER A 42 4.45 0.84 -12.63
CA SER A 42 3.43 1.65 -13.30
C SER A 42 3.45 3.11 -12.85
N ILE A 43 4.21 3.47 -11.80
CA ILE A 43 4.35 4.85 -11.32
C ILE A 43 5.21 5.63 -12.31
N GLU A 44 4.76 6.83 -12.65
CA GLU A 44 5.55 7.76 -13.46
C GLU A 44 6.90 8.02 -12.78
N ASP A 45 7.96 8.07 -13.59
CA ASP A 45 9.31 8.27 -13.05
C ASP A 45 9.41 9.69 -12.48
N SER A 46 9.37 9.78 -11.15
CA SER A 46 9.53 11.01 -10.39
C SER A 46 10.86 10.94 -9.64
N GLU A 47 11.63 12.04 -9.66
CA GLU A 47 12.79 12.20 -8.79
C GLU A 47 12.39 12.50 -7.33
N GLU A 48 11.09 12.61 -7.05
CA GLU A 48 10.56 12.80 -5.72
C GLU A 48 10.62 11.50 -4.91
N LEU A 49 10.97 11.65 -3.64
CA LEU A 49 10.96 10.55 -2.70
C LEU A 49 9.51 10.26 -2.31
N VAL A 50 9.18 8.98 -2.25
CA VAL A 50 7.92 8.52 -1.74
C VAL A 50 8.04 8.43 -0.23
N GLU A 51 7.22 9.18 0.52
CA GLU A 51 7.27 9.24 1.98
C GLU A 51 6.54 8.07 2.65
N GLY A 52 5.56 7.49 1.96
CA GLY A 52 4.76 6.37 2.46
C GLY A 52 3.86 5.75 1.40
N ILE A 53 3.01 4.81 1.83
CA ILE A 53 2.08 4.13 0.93
C ILE A 53 0.99 5.07 0.41
N GLU A 54 0.63 6.10 1.17
CA GLU A 54 -0.30 7.17 0.82
C GLU A 54 0.12 7.95 -0.43
N ASP A 55 1.43 8.09 -0.67
CA ASP A 55 1.96 8.73 -1.88
C ASP A 55 1.81 7.81 -3.11
N LEU A 56 1.86 6.49 -2.91
CA LEU A 56 1.63 5.50 -3.98
C LEU A 56 0.15 5.23 -4.24
N TRP A 57 -0.64 5.29 -3.17
CA TRP A 57 -2.05 4.97 -3.15
C TRP A 57 -2.79 5.89 -2.17
N PRO A 58 -3.28 7.05 -2.65
CA PRO A 58 -3.92 8.03 -1.79
C PRO A 58 -5.23 7.54 -1.15
N GLU A 59 -5.85 6.49 -1.70
CA GLU A 59 -7.07 5.89 -1.15
C GLU A 59 -6.79 4.91 0.02
N TYR A 60 -5.51 4.66 0.36
CA TYR A 60 -5.15 3.73 1.43
C TYR A 60 -5.74 4.14 2.79
N GLU A 61 -5.62 5.41 3.18
CA GLU A 61 -6.19 5.89 4.44
C GLU A 61 -7.71 5.77 4.45
N ASP A 62 -8.39 6.14 3.36
CA ASP A 62 -9.85 6.04 3.27
C ASP A 62 -10.31 4.59 3.39
N ILE A 63 -9.64 3.64 2.73
CA ILE A 63 -10.00 2.22 2.77
C ILE A 63 -9.70 1.60 4.14
N ILE A 64 -8.56 1.90 4.76
CA ILE A 64 -8.24 1.41 6.12
C ILE A 64 -9.24 1.98 7.13
N ASN A 65 -9.58 3.27 7.03
CA ASN A 65 -10.59 3.87 7.88
C ASN A 65 -11.97 3.21 7.66
N GLU A 66 -12.38 3.01 6.41
CA GLU A 66 -13.63 2.32 6.09
C GLU A 66 -13.66 0.88 6.64
N GLU A 67 -12.61 0.07 6.47
CA GLU A 67 -12.52 -1.27 7.06
C GLU A 67 -12.56 -1.25 8.60
N TYR A 68 -11.99 -0.22 9.22
CA TYR A 68 -12.09 -0.03 10.67
C TYR A 68 -13.52 0.28 11.12
N PHE A 69 -14.30 1.03 10.32
CA PHE A 69 -15.71 1.32 10.59
C PHE A 69 -16.65 0.16 10.29
N TYR A 70 -16.31 -0.73 9.34
CA TYR A 70 -17.15 -1.90 9.02
C TYR A 70 -16.97 -3.07 9.99
N ASN A 71 -15.82 -3.19 10.68
CA ASN A 71 -15.62 -4.23 11.69
C ASN A 71 -16.33 -3.96 13.03
N ASP A 72 -16.76 -2.73 13.31
CA ASP A 72 -17.36 -2.35 14.60
C ASP A 72 -18.91 -2.32 14.58
N ASN A 73 -19.55 -2.69 13.46
CA ASN A 73 -21.02 -2.57 13.30
C ASN A 73 -21.71 -3.89 12.90
N GLU A 74 -21.02 -5.03 13.05
CA GLU A 74 -21.57 -6.37 12.75
C GLU A 74 -21.99 -7.19 13.99
N GLU A 75 -22.12 -6.57 15.17
CA GLU A 75 -22.53 -7.29 16.41
C GLU A 75 -23.86 -6.85 17.04
N GLU A 76 -24.70 -6.05 16.37
CA GLU A 76 -26.06 -5.72 16.88
C GLU A 76 -27.15 -5.74 15.81
N LEU A 77 -27.47 -6.92 15.26
CA LEU A 77 -28.81 -7.14 14.69
C LEU A 77 -29.32 -8.58 14.89
N TYR A 78 -29.26 -9.05 16.13
CA TYR A 78 -30.10 -10.15 16.61
C TYR A 78 -30.59 -9.82 18.03
N ASP A 79 -31.60 -8.96 18.14
CA ASP A 79 -32.64 -9.02 19.19
C ASP A 79 -33.90 -8.26 18.76
#